data_AF-A0A0L0RVI5-F1
#
_entry.id   AF-A0A0L0RVI5-F1
#
_cell.length_a   1.000
_cell.length_b   1.000
_cell.length_c   1.000
_cell.angle_alpha   90.00
_cell.angle_beta   90.00
_cell.angle_gamma   90.00
#
_symmetry.space_group_name_H-M   'P 1'
#
loop_
_entity.id
_entity.type
_entity.pdbx_description
1 polymer ?
#
loop_
_entity_poly.entity_id
_entity_poly.type
_entity_poly.pdbx_seq_one_letter_code
_entity_poly.pdbx_strand_id
1 'polypeptide(L)'
;MRLRPCPRPNGVRPCDWSSCVRLISPDCVPKNPTRAIPTRPIEQLDASFISFQDASCGRVLALLPVPTRSLRVVLPQWTNEVAVPLTRLFGSPTLQDVQMSGDAIPRVIQNPPRLLMPSLALDHLRPALTTLTLTGCLPSRLLAKFTDASWTFPPTITHLDLSMNGLLTSDLAFLTSRWPPQLRRLNLAQNQFHAVVTPLPQTLRVLNVAHNLAMREDLHPERWILALPSDLVELNVSMCQLPVSFGPLLLCARENSGQHPRRPGGMWLQIWARGNFEISNEVVRALVNENV
;
A
#
# COMPACT_ATOMS: atom_id res chain seq x y z
N MET A 1 28.69 -11.67 -3.40
CA MET A 1 27.83 -10.63 -4.00
C MET A 1 27.89 -10.74 -5.53
N ARG A 2 26.98 -11.50 -6.17
CA ARG A 2 26.65 -11.25 -7.58
C ARG A 2 25.38 -10.42 -7.57
N LEU A 3 25.53 -9.10 -7.61
CA LEU A 3 24.42 -8.22 -7.91
C LEU A 3 24.07 -8.50 -9.36
N ARG A 4 22.82 -8.86 -9.61
CA ARG A 4 22.34 -8.87 -10.98
C ARG A 4 21.91 -7.44 -11.30
N PRO A 5 22.40 -6.85 -12.40
CA PRO A 5 21.86 -5.59 -12.88
C PRO A 5 20.35 -5.75 -13.12
N CYS A 6 19.58 -4.69 -12.86
CA CYS A 6 18.18 -4.63 -13.25
C CYS A 6 18.05 -4.99 -14.74
N PRO A 7 17.04 -5.80 -15.14
CA PRO A 7 16.78 -6.04 -16.55
C PRO A 7 16.57 -4.69 -17.24
N ARG A 8 17.33 -4.47 -18.31
CA ARG A 8 17.37 -3.20 -19.04
C ARG A 8 16.03 -2.98 -19.77
N PRO A 9 15.43 -1.78 -19.73
CA PRO A 9 14.69 -1.28 -20.87
C PRO A 9 15.72 -1.02 -21.99
N ASN A 10 15.44 -1.50 -23.20
CA ASN A 10 16.38 -1.47 -24.32
C ASN A 10 16.99 -0.07 -24.55
N GLY A 11 18.33 0.06 -24.45
CA GLY A 11 19.07 1.12 -25.16
C GLY A 11 19.90 2.17 -24.40
N VAL A 12 20.16 2.07 -23.08
CA VAL A 12 20.92 3.10 -22.34
C VAL A 12 22.22 2.57 -21.70
N ARG A 13 23.22 3.47 -21.60
CA ARG A 13 24.61 3.32 -21.09
C ARG A 13 24.75 2.46 -19.82
N PRO A 14 25.94 1.85 -19.56
CA PRO A 14 26.16 0.98 -18.40
C PRO A 14 25.81 1.66 -17.08
N CYS A 15 24.97 1.00 -16.27
CA CYS A 15 24.62 1.46 -14.94
C CYS A 15 25.87 1.55 -14.07
N ASP A 16 26.10 2.73 -13.49
CA ASP A 16 26.93 2.88 -12.30
C ASP A 16 26.32 2.00 -11.19
N TRP A 17 27.13 1.12 -10.60
CA TRP A 17 26.70 0.13 -9.62
C TRP A 17 26.32 0.76 -8.27
N SER A 18 26.42 2.08 -8.15
CA SER A 18 26.23 2.82 -6.91
C SER A 18 24.79 2.95 -6.42
N SER A 19 23.78 2.61 -7.21
CA SER A 19 22.41 3.09 -6.93
C SER A 19 21.33 2.02 -6.72
N CYS A 20 21.60 0.73 -6.98
CA CYS A 20 20.58 -0.31 -6.82
C CYS A 20 21.20 -1.68 -6.48
N VAL A 21 20.88 -2.20 -5.30
CA VAL A 21 21.27 -3.56 -4.86
C VAL A 21 20.04 -4.45 -4.93
N ARG A 22 20.04 -5.42 -5.86
CA ARG A 22 19.03 -6.48 -5.95
C ARG A 22 19.64 -7.81 -5.50
N LEU A 23 19.17 -8.32 -4.37
CA LEU A 23 19.54 -9.64 -3.87
C LEU A 23 18.45 -10.64 -4.24
N ILE A 24 18.82 -11.66 -5.03
CA ILE A 24 17.87 -12.63 -5.60
C ILE A 24 18.11 -14.05 -5.05
N SER A 25 19.24 -14.33 -4.37
CA SER A 25 19.52 -15.68 -3.86
C SER A 25 20.53 -15.70 -2.69
N PRO A 26 20.37 -16.62 -1.71
CA PRO A 26 21.30 -16.81 -0.58
C PRO A 26 22.70 -17.23 -1.01
N ASP A 27 22.86 -17.87 -2.17
CA ASP A 27 24.18 -18.28 -2.67
C ASP A 27 25.07 -17.09 -3.02
N CYS A 28 24.52 -15.87 -2.96
CA CYS A 28 25.26 -14.63 -3.18
C CYS A 28 25.86 -14.02 -1.90
N VAL A 29 25.66 -14.62 -0.72
CA VAL A 29 26.28 -14.18 0.54
C VAL A 29 27.81 -14.29 0.40
N PRO A 30 28.59 -13.22 0.63
CA PRO A 30 30.04 -13.28 0.54
C PRO A 30 30.59 -14.29 1.55
N LYS A 31 31.31 -15.32 1.07
CA LYS A 31 32.10 -16.22 1.94
C LYS A 31 33.36 -15.54 2.50
N ASN A 32 33.71 -14.35 2.01
CA ASN A 32 34.91 -13.64 2.41
C ASN A 32 34.55 -12.28 3.07
N PRO A 33 34.69 -12.15 4.40
CA PRO A 33 34.32 -10.95 5.16
C PRO A 33 35.26 -9.74 4.94
N THR A 34 36.34 -9.88 4.17
CA THR A 34 37.41 -8.86 4.08
C THR A 34 37.28 -7.86 2.92
N ARG A 35 36.26 -7.98 2.06
CA ARG A 35 36.11 -7.06 0.92
C ARG A 35 35.61 -5.69 1.39
N ALA A 36 36.37 -4.63 1.09
CA ALA A 36 36.02 -3.25 1.44
C ALA A 36 34.59 -2.89 0.99
N ILE A 37 33.82 -2.35 1.94
CA ILE A 37 32.43 -1.93 1.72
C ILE A 37 32.46 -0.63 0.89
N PRO A 38 31.67 -0.50 -0.17
CA PRO A 38 31.56 0.76 -0.91
C PRO A 38 31.19 1.90 0.05
N THR A 39 31.94 3.01 -0.02
CA THR A 39 31.79 4.18 0.86
C THR A 39 30.60 5.07 0.50
N ARG A 40 29.98 4.86 -0.67
CA ARG A 40 28.82 5.64 -1.10
C ARG A 40 27.57 5.19 -0.35
N PRO A 41 26.73 6.12 0.14
CA PRO A 41 25.44 5.77 0.71
C PRO A 41 24.57 5.10 -0.35
N ILE A 42 23.82 4.08 0.04
CA ILE A 42 22.91 3.37 -0.85
C ILE A 42 21.57 4.08 -0.83
N GLU A 43 21.17 4.65 -1.96
CA GLU A 43 19.90 5.38 -2.03
C GLU A 43 18.69 4.45 -2.03
N GLN A 44 18.79 3.33 -2.75
CA GLN A 44 17.68 2.40 -2.96
C GLN A 44 18.12 0.96 -2.70
N LEU A 45 17.32 0.24 -1.93
CA LEU A 45 17.53 -1.17 -1.62
C LEU A 45 16.28 -1.98 -1.98
N ASP A 46 16.42 -2.98 -2.85
CA ASP A 46 15.36 -3.93 -3.21
C ASP A 46 15.78 -5.35 -2.82
N ALA A 47 15.16 -5.87 -1.78
CA ALA A 47 15.42 -7.21 -1.24
C ALA A 47 14.20 -8.10 -1.46
N SER A 48 14.36 -9.17 -2.24
CA SER A 48 13.27 -10.10 -2.52
C SER A 48 13.66 -11.53 -2.16
N PHE A 49 12.88 -12.13 -1.28
CA PHE A 49 13.08 -13.47 -0.77
C PHE A 49 11.90 -14.33 -1.25
N ILE A 50 12.16 -15.33 -2.08
CA ILE A 50 11.10 -16.13 -2.72
C ILE A 50 10.85 -17.46 -1.97
N SER A 51 11.89 -18.04 -1.36
CA SER A 51 11.84 -19.43 -0.85
C SER A 51 12.56 -19.64 0.48
N PHE A 52 12.73 -18.58 1.27
CA PHE A 52 13.49 -18.68 2.53
C PHE A 52 12.61 -19.10 3.71
N GLN A 53 13.22 -19.89 4.61
CA GLN A 53 12.70 -20.12 5.96
C GLN A 53 13.09 -18.94 6.88
N ASP A 54 12.18 -18.57 7.77
CA ASP A 54 12.11 -17.29 8.49
C ASP A 54 13.43 -16.83 9.14
N ALA A 55 14.09 -17.71 9.91
CA ALA A 55 15.31 -17.34 10.64
C ALA A 55 16.48 -16.92 9.73
N SER A 56 16.52 -17.42 8.49
CA SER A 56 17.57 -17.07 7.53
C SER A 56 17.32 -15.68 6.91
N CYS A 57 16.06 -15.30 6.67
CA CYS A 57 15.71 -13.96 6.19
C CYS A 57 16.19 -12.88 7.15
N GLY A 58 15.91 -13.04 8.44
CA GLY A 58 16.29 -12.07 9.47
C GLY A 58 17.79 -11.80 9.49
N ARG A 59 18.61 -12.86 9.39
CA ARG A 59 20.08 -12.73 9.33
C ARG A 59 20.55 -11.98 8.08
N VAL A 60 19.97 -12.27 6.92
CA VAL A 60 20.34 -11.56 5.68
C VAL A 60 19.94 -10.09 5.75
N LEU A 61 18.72 -9.78 6.22
CA LEU A 61 18.24 -8.41 6.42
C LEU A 61 19.15 -7.62 7.39
N ALA A 62 19.67 -8.29 8.43
CA ALA A 62 20.61 -7.70 9.39
C ALA A 62 21.99 -7.38 8.79
N LEU A 63 22.33 -7.91 7.62
CA LEU A 63 23.57 -7.60 6.89
C LEU A 63 23.36 -6.53 5.82
N LEU A 64 22.12 -6.16 5.51
CA LEU A 64 21.86 -5.17 4.49
C LEU A 64 22.27 -3.77 4.95
N PRO A 65 22.80 -2.94 4.05
CA PRO A 65 23.05 -1.53 4.35
C PRO A 65 21.73 -0.77 4.50
N VAL A 66 21.73 0.29 5.31
CA VAL A 66 20.55 1.13 5.50
C VAL A 66 20.38 2.03 4.27
N PRO A 67 19.25 1.95 3.54
CA PRO A 67 19.04 2.80 2.38
C PRO A 67 18.69 4.23 2.81
N THR A 68 19.09 5.21 2.01
CA THR A 68 18.82 6.62 2.31
C THR A 68 17.51 7.13 1.74
N ARG A 69 16.91 6.52 0.71
CA ARG A 69 15.72 7.08 0.02
C ARG A 69 14.56 6.12 -0.14
N SER A 70 14.80 4.89 -0.61
CA SER A 70 13.74 3.89 -0.83
C SER A 70 14.17 2.49 -0.37
N LEU A 71 13.25 1.78 0.28
CA LEU A 71 13.42 0.41 0.72
C LEU A 71 12.25 -0.43 0.21
N ARG A 72 12.55 -1.45 -0.59
CA ARG A 72 11.59 -2.46 -1.00
C ARG A 72 11.99 -3.82 -0.46
N VAL A 73 11.07 -4.46 0.26
CA VAL A 73 11.28 -5.77 0.86
C VAL A 73 10.09 -6.67 0.50
N VAL A 74 10.39 -7.76 -0.19
CA VAL A 74 9.41 -8.80 -0.50
C VAL A 74 9.77 -10.07 0.26
N LEU A 75 8.90 -10.49 1.16
CA LEU A 75 9.07 -11.71 1.96
C LEU A 75 7.93 -12.68 1.70
N PRO A 76 8.15 -14.00 1.76
CA PRO A 76 7.05 -14.95 1.65
C PRO A 76 6.17 -14.90 2.90
N GLN A 77 6.80 -14.67 4.06
CA GLN A 77 6.14 -14.58 5.36
C GLN A 77 6.76 -13.47 6.19
N TRP A 78 5.91 -12.85 6.99
CA TRP A 78 6.21 -11.72 7.85
C TRP A 78 6.21 -12.24 9.29
N THR A 79 7.41 -12.45 9.86
CA THR A 79 7.59 -12.97 11.23
C THR A 79 8.34 -11.98 12.15
N ASN A 80 8.35 -12.27 13.46
CA ASN A 80 9.06 -11.42 14.43
C ASN A 80 10.59 -11.43 14.22
N GLU A 81 11.15 -12.51 13.69
CA GLU A 81 12.59 -12.65 13.42
C GLU A 81 13.08 -11.66 12.35
N VAL A 82 12.20 -11.25 11.43
CA VAL A 82 12.52 -10.23 10.43
C VAL A 82 12.24 -8.80 10.91
N ALA A 83 11.42 -8.61 11.96
CA ALA A 83 11.02 -7.30 12.47
C ALA A 83 12.22 -6.47 12.94
N VAL A 84 13.04 -7.02 13.83
CA VAL A 84 14.17 -6.30 14.42
C VAL A 84 15.20 -5.85 13.36
N PRO A 85 15.64 -6.72 12.42
CA PRO A 85 16.48 -6.30 11.31
C PRO A 85 15.87 -5.20 10.43
N LEU A 86 14.55 -5.23 10.21
CA LEU A 86 13.85 -4.22 9.41
C LEU A 86 13.82 -2.86 10.08
N THR A 87 13.57 -2.81 11.40
CA THR A 87 13.58 -1.55 12.15
C THR A 87 14.91 -0.82 12.00
N ARG A 88 16.03 -1.55 11.92
CA ARG A 88 17.34 -0.98 11.61
C ARG A 88 17.42 -0.39 10.20
N LEU A 89 16.82 -1.04 9.20
CA LEU A 89 16.79 -0.53 7.82
C LEU A 89 15.92 0.71 7.67
N PHE A 90 14.98 0.95 8.58
CA PHE A 90 14.23 2.21 8.66
C PHE A 90 14.99 3.34 9.37
N GLY A 91 16.21 3.09 9.86
CA GLY A 91 16.95 4.04 10.69
C GLY A 91 17.39 5.33 9.97
N SER A 92 17.37 5.35 8.64
CA SER A 92 17.78 6.50 7.84
C SER A 92 16.80 7.68 7.98
N PRO A 93 17.29 8.89 8.32
CA PRO A 93 16.45 10.08 8.44
C PRO A 93 15.92 10.61 7.12
N THR A 94 16.47 10.17 5.98
CA THR A 94 16.08 10.63 4.64
C THR A 94 15.21 9.62 3.89
N LEU A 95 14.88 8.48 4.52
CA LEU A 95 14.06 7.42 3.90
C LEU A 95 12.64 7.96 3.65
N GLN A 96 12.21 7.93 2.39
CA GLN A 96 10.95 8.54 1.92
C GLN A 96 9.92 7.50 1.50
N ASP A 97 10.37 6.35 1.00
CA ASP A 97 9.53 5.31 0.41
C ASP A 97 9.87 3.95 1.00
N VAL A 98 8.87 3.30 1.59
CA VAL A 98 8.98 1.95 2.13
C VAL A 98 7.90 1.08 1.50
N GLN A 99 8.32 0.02 0.84
CA GLN A 99 7.46 -0.96 0.22
C GLN A 99 7.73 -2.32 0.84
N MET A 100 6.72 -2.87 1.48
CA MET A 100 6.72 -4.19 2.07
C MET A 100 5.65 -5.00 1.34
N SER A 101 6.05 -6.14 0.79
CA SER A 101 5.12 -7.06 0.13
C SER A 101 5.27 -8.46 0.70
N GLY A 102 4.16 -9.06 1.08
CA GLY A 102 4.05 -10.44 1.52
C GLY A 102 3.26 -11.28 0.53
N ASP A 103 3.52 -12.59 0.54
CA ASP A 103 2.64 -13.57 -0.11
C ASP A 103 1.61 -14.10 0.91
N ALA A 104 1.02 -13.20 1.70
CA ALA A 104 -0.09 -13.55 2.58
C ALA A 104 -1.34 -13.85 1.75
N ILE A 105 -1.30 -14.93 0.98
CA ILE A 105 -2.48 -15.66 0.56
C ILE A 105 -3.28 -15.91 1.86
N PRO A 106 -4.62 -15.82 1.85
CA PRO A 106 -5.49 -16.02 3.01
C PRO A 106 -5.46 -17.44 3.62
N ARG A 107 -4.31 -18.11 3.69
CA ARG A 107 -4.08 -19.36 4.43
C ARG A 107 -4.15 -19.17 5.97
N VAL A 108 -4.46 -17.95 6.42
CA VAL A 108 -4.41 -17.45 7.82
C VAL A 108 -5.44 -18.08 8.77
N ILE A 109 -6.31 -18.98 8.32
CA ILE A 109 -7.27 -19.63 9.24
C ILE A 109 -6.56 -20.60 10.21
N GLN A 110 -5.39 -21.16 9.85
CA GLN A 110 -4.86 -22.30 10.61
C GLN A 110 -3.78 -21.98 11.65
N ASN A 111 -3.06 -20.87 11.55
CA ASN A 111 -2.11 -20.43 12.58
C ASN A 111 -1.87 -18.93 12.43
N PRO A 112 -2.21 -18.06 13.40
CA PRO A 112 -1.84 -16.65 13.32
C PRO A 112 -0.32 -16.57 13.43
N PRO A 113 0.42 -16.24 12.34
CA PRO A 113 1.85 -16.05 12.43
C PRO A 113 2.11 -14.96 13.47
N ARG A 114 3.15 -15.08 14.30
CA ARG A 114 3.50 -14.05 15.28
C ARG A 114 3.78 -12.75 14.53
N LEU A 115 2.97 -11.73 14.78
CA LEU A 115 2.76 -10.60 13.87
C LEU A 115 3.76 -9.48 14.09
N LEU A 116 4.31 -8.98 12.98
CA LEU A 116 5.23 -7.84 12.93
C LEU A 116 4.66 -6.53 13.42
N MET A 117 3.35 -6.30 13.29
CA MET A 117 2.82 -4.95 13.41
C MET A 117 3.03 -4.25 14.76
N PRO A 118 2.80 -4.90 15.92
CA PRO A 118 3.15 -4.29 17.20
C PRO A 118 4.66 -3.99 17.32
N SER A 119 5.52 -4.72 16.60
CA SER A 119 6.98 -4.54 16.66
C SER A 119 7.52 -3.51 15.67
N LEU A 120 6.77 -3.20 14.60
CA LEU A 120 7.23 -2.28 13.56
C LEU A 120 7.20 -0.81 13.99
N ALA A 121 6.59 -0.50 15.16
CA ALA A 121 6.52 0.82 15.77
C ALA A 121 6.55 1.93 14.70
N LEU A 122 5.52 1.93 13.84
CA LEU A 122 5.54 2.77 12.65
C LEU A 122 5.64 4.25 13.03
N ASP A 123 5.18 4.63 14.22
CA ASP A 123 5.34 5.93 14.85
C ASP A 123 6.82 6.36 15.04
N HIS A 124 7.75 5.41 15.12
CA HIS A 124 9.19 5.66 15.15
C HIS A 124 9.80 5.85 13.76
N LEU A 125 9.04 5.62 12.68
CA LEU A 125 9.51 5.93 11.34
C LEU A 125 9.76 7.44 11.24
N ARG A 126 10.91 7.76 10.65
CA ARG A 126 11.47 9.11 10.60
C ARG A 126 10.53 10.08 9.86
N PRO A 127 10.60 11.39 10.15
CA PRO A 127 9.71 12.41 9.58
C PRO A 127 9.81 12.60 8.06
N ALA A 128 10.77 11.96 7.38
CA ALA A 128 10.88 12.03 5.92
C ALA A 128 9.99 11.03 5.18
N LEU A 129 9.39 10.04 5.86
CA LEU A 129 8.61 9.00 5.20
C LEU A 129 7.29 9.57 4.64
N THR A 130 7.13 9.52 3.31
CA THR A 130 5.94 10.03 2.62
C THR A 130 5.10 8.93 1.98
N THR A 131 5.72 7.79 1.65
CA THR A 131 5.08 6.67 0.97
C THR A 131 5.28 5.39 1.77
N LEU A 132 4.18 4.70 2.06
CA LEU A 132 4.19 3.42 2.74
C LEU A 132 3.29 2.44 1.99
N THR A 133 3.86 1.33 1.53
CA THR A 133 3.14 0.22 0.92
C THR A 133 3.29 -1.01 1.80
N LEU A 134 2.17 -1.58 2.21
CA LEU A 134 2.06 -2.77 3.04
C LEU A 134 1.16 -3.80 2.33
N THR A 135 1.62 -4.40 1.23
CA THR A 135 0.79 -5.32 0.44
C THR A 135 0.90 -6.73 0.99
N GLY A 136 -0.21 -7.36 1.41
CA GLY A 136 -0.17 -8.72 1.99
C GLY A 136 0.75 -8.86 3.20
N CYS A 137 0.87 -7.79 4.00
CA CYS A 137 1.73 -7.73 5.19
C CYS A 137 0.93 -7.72 6.49
N LEU A 138 -0.33 -7.29 6.44
CA LEU A 138 -1.18 -7.09 7.60
C LEU A 138 -2.03 -8.34 7.87
N PRO A 139 -2.21 -8.70 9.16
CA PRO A 139 -3.15 -9.74 9.55
C PRO A 139 -4.58 -9.21 9.48
N SER A 140 -5.36 -9.71 8.53
CA SER A 140 -6.80 -9.46 8.50
C SER A 140 -7.47 -9.88 9.82
N ARG A 141 -8.56 -9.21 10.19
CA ARG A 141 -9.42 -9.51 11.37
C ARG A 141 -8.78 -9.30 12.74
N LEU A 142 -7.49 -9.04 12.78
CA LEU A 142 -6.73 -9.04 14.02
C LEU A 142 -5.97 -7.73 14.23
N LEU A 143 -6.08 -6.76 13.31
CA LEU A 143 -5.35 -5.50 13.41
C LEU A 143 -5.59 -4.85 14.79
N ALA A 144 -6.87 -4.66 15.16
CA ALA A 144 -7.25 -4.11 16.46
C ALA A 144 -6.83 -4.96 17.67
N LYS A 145 -6.57 -6.26 17.50
CA LYS A 145 -6.12 -7.15 18.59
C LYS A 145 -4.61 -7.10 18.81
N PHE A 146 -3.85 -6.76 17.78
CA PHE A 146 -2.38 -6.77 17.81
C PHE A 146 -1.75 -5.38 17.80
N THR A 147 -2.55 -4.33 17.72
CA THR A 147 -2.08 -2.95 17.87
C THR A 147 -2.70 -2.34 19.12
N ASP A 148 -1.92 -1.57 19.85
CA ASP A 148 -2.44 -0.79 20.98
C ASP A 148 -3.20 0.46 20.50
N ALA A 149 -3.80 1.18 21.44
CA ALA A 149 -4.56 2.39 21.14
C ALA A 149 -3.67 3.52 20.58
N SER A 150 -2.38 3.56 20.96
CA SER A 150 -1.38 4.54 20.52
C SER A 150 -0.83 4.28 19.12
N TRP A 151 -1.03 3.08 18.58
CA TRP A 151 -0.57 2.75 17.25
C TRP A 151 -1.23 3.65 16.20
N THR A 152 -0.40 4.35 15.43
CA THR A 152 -0.80 5.28 14.38
C THR A 152 0.20 5.21 13.23
N PHE A 153 -0.22 5.65 12.04
CA PHE A 153 0.70 5.86 10.93
C PHE A 153 1.49 7.16 11.13
N PRO A 154 2.74 7.26 10.63
CA PRO A 154 3.47 8.51 10.56
C PRO A 154 2.64 9.64 9.95
N PRO A 155 2.57 10.82 10.59
CA PRO A 155 1.71 11.92 10.13
C PRO A 155 2.16 12.52 8.79
N THR A 156 3.39 12.22 8.36
CA THR A 156 4.02 12.68 7.11
C THR A 156 3.64 11.85 5.90
N ILE A 157 2.98 10.71 6.10
CA ILE A 157 2.54 9.85 4.99
C ILE A 157 1.47 10.57 4.17
N THR A 158 1.72 10.64 2.86
CA THR A 158 0.81 11.18 1.86
C THR A 158 0.28 10.09 0.94
N HIS A 159 0.99 8.96 0.84
CA HIS A 159 0.65 7.80 0.01
C HIS A 159 0.67 6.54 0.87
N LEU A 160 -0.50 5.92 1.03
CA LEU A 160 -0.65 4.69 1.81
C LEU A 160 -1.29 3.61 0.95
N ASP A 161 -0.62 2.47 0.84
CA ASP A 161 -1.13 1.30 0.15
C ASP A 161 -1.27 0.13 1.12
N LEU A 162 -2.51 -0.29 1.35
CA LEU A 162 -2.92 -1.42 2.17
C LEU A 162 -3.65 -2.48 1.32
N SER A 163 -3.32 -2.58 0.04
CA SER A 163 -3.92 -3.58 -0.86
C SER A 163 -3.56 -5.02 -0.46
N MET A 164 -4.40 -5.98 -0.86
CA MET A 164 -4.17 -7.42 -0.68
C MET A 164 -3.92 -7.87 0.78
N ASN A 165 -4.46 -7.17 1.77
CA ASN A 165 -4.31 -7.56 3.19
C ASN A 165 -5.52 -8.35 3.73
N GLY A 166 -6.55 -8.55 2.91
CA GLY A 166 -7.81 -9.17 3.35
C GLY A 166 -8.54 -8.38 4.43
N LEU A 167 -8.36 -7.06 4.51
CA LEU A 167 -8.99 -6.20 5.51
C LEU A 167 -10.50 -6.28 5.44
N LEU A 168 -11.16 -6.39 6.60
CA LEU A 168 -12.61 -6.31 6.74
C LEU A 168 -13.07 -4.88 7.05
N THR A 169 -14.38 -4.64 6.96
CA THR A 169 -15.00 -3.36 7.34
C THR A 169 -14.66 -2.95 8.79
N SER A 170 -14.57 -3.92 9.71
CA SER A 170 -14.15 -3.67 11.11
C SER A 170 -12.70 -3.22 11.24
N ASP A 171 -11.81 -3.75 10.39
CA ASP A 171 -10.39 -3.34 10.37
C ASP A 171 -10.29 -1.90 9.85
N LEU A 172 -11.06 -1.56 8.81
CA LEU A 172 -11.14 -0.19 8.32
C LEU A 172 -11.71 0.77 9.38
N ALA A 173 -12.74 0.36 10.12
CA ALA A 173 -13.34 1.18 11.17
C ALA A 173 -12.34 1.51 12.28
N PHE A 174 -11.46 0.55 12.62
CA PHE A 174 -10.34 0.77 13.53
C PHE A 174 -9.31 1.79 12.98
N LEU A 175 -9.09 1.80 11.66
CA LEU A 175 -8.18 2.71 10.99
C LEU A 175 -8.75 4.13 10.80
N THR A 176 -10.07 4.33 10.88
CA THR A 176 -10.73 5.62 10.65
C THR A 176 -10.15 6.77 11.48
N SER A 177 -9.83 6.53 12.75
CA SER A 177 -9.22 7.54 13.63
C SER A 177 -7.69 7.63 13.54
N ARG A 178 -7.08 6.83 12.66
CA ARG A 178 -5.61 6.64 12.58
C ARG A 178 -5.03 6.97 11.21
N TRP A 179 -5.86 7.40 10.26
CA TRP A 179 -5.37 7.83 8.96
C TRP A 179 -4.39 9.01 9.12
N PRO A 180 -3.29 9.04 8.33
CA PRO A 180 -2.41 10.20 8.30
C PRO A 180 -3.20 11.47 7.94
N PRO A 181 -3.03 12.58 8.67
CA PRO A 181 -3.79 13.81 8.42
C PRO A 181 -3.46 14.45 7.07
N GLN A 182 -2.31 14.11 6.46
CA GLN A 182 -1.91 14.59 5.14
C GLN A 182 -2.12 13.54 4.03
N LEU A 183 -2.89 12.48 4.29
CA LEU A 183 -3.09 11.41 3.33
C LEU A 183 -3.77 11.94 2.06
N ARG A 184 -3.13 11.73 0.91
CA ARG A 184 -3.63 12.15 -0.41
C ARG A 184 -3.97 10.97 -1.31
N ARG A 185 -3.28 9.85 -1.17
CA ARG A 185 -3.56 8.64 -1.93
C ARG A 185 -3.71 7.45 -0.99
N LEU A 186 -4.83 6.75 -1.12
CA LEU A 186 -5.16 5.57 -0.34
C LEU A 186 -5.51 4.42 -1.28
N ASN A 187 -4.75 3.34 -1.22
CA ASN A 187 -5.04 2.11 -1.94
C ASN A 187 -5.49 1.02 -0.98
N LEU A 188 -6.73 0.56 -1.16
CA LEU A 188 -7.40 -0.51 -0.42
C LEU A 188 -7.83 -1.65 -1.36
N ALA A 189 -7.26 -1.75 -2.56
CA ALA A 189 -7.65 -2.76 -3.53
C ALA A 189 -7.45 -4.19 -3.03
N GLN A 190 -8.27 -5.13 -3.52
CA GLN A 190 -8.15 -6.57 -3.23
C GLN A 190 -8.18 -6.91 -1.72
N ASN A 191 -9.04 -6.24 -0.95
CA ASN A 191 -9.35 -6.61 0.43
C ASN A 191 -10.71 -7.34 0.50
N GLN A 192 -11.33 -7.41 1.68
CA GLN A 192 -12.55 -8.18 1.94
C GLN A 192 -13.61 -7.35 2.70
N PHE A 193 -13.53 -6.01 2.65
CA PHE A 193 -14.54 -5.15 3.25
C PHE A 193 -15.74 -5.03 2.30
N HIS A 194 -16.93 -4.92 2.88
CA HIS A 194 -18.17 -4.71 2.13
C HIS A 194 -18.56 -3.22 2.03
N ALA A 195 -18.02 -2.35 2.89
CA ALA A 195 -18.32 -0.92 2.84
C ALA A 195 -17.06 -0.11 3.12
N VAL A 196 -16.92 1.03 2.44
CA VAL A 196 -15.88 2.02 2.74
C VAL A 196 -16.28 2.75 4.02
N VAL A 197 -15.36 2.88 4.96
CA VAL A 197 -15.62 3.58 6.22
C VAL A 197 -15.50 5.09 6.05
N THR A 198 -16.36 5.80 6.76
CA THR A 198 -16.42 7.27 6.80
C THR A 198 -16.22 7.79 8.23
N PRO A 199 -15.64 8.98 8.43
CA PRO A 199 -15.14 9.88 7.39
C PRO A 199 -13.78 9.43 6.83
N LEU A 200 -13.56 9.69 5.53
CA LEU A 200 -12.24 9.61 4.92
C LEU A 200 -11.44 10.89 5.21
N PRO A 201 -10.10 10.87 5.12
CA PRO A 201 -9.30 12.09 5.26
C PRO A 201 -9.71 13.16 4.26
N GLN A 202 -9.95 14.39 4.71
CA GLN A 202 -10.41 15.48 3.86
C GLN A 202 -9.38 15.89 2.79
N THR A 203 -8.10 15.55 3.00
CA THR A 203 -7.01 15.78 2.03
C THR A 203 -6.91 14.71 0.95
N LEU A 204 -7.73 13.66 1.01
CA LEU A 204 -7.66 12.52 0.11
C LEU A 204 -8.06 12.92 -1.31
N ARG A 205 -7.21 12.60 -2.27
CA ARG A 205 -7.39 12.92 -3.70
C ARG A 205 -7.55 11.69 -4.57
N VAL A 206 -6.96 10.56 -4.18
CA VAL A 206 -7.03 9.30 -4.92
C VAL A 206 -7.44 8.21 -3.96
N LEU A 207 -8.54 7.53 -4.28
CA LEU A 207 -9.03 6.37 -3.55
C LEU A 207 -9.15 5.18 -4.50
N ASN A 208 -8.42 4.11 -4.21
CA ASN A 208 -8.55 2.85 -4.93
C ASN A 208 -9.15 1.78 -4.02
N VAL A 209 -10.35 1.30 -4.36
CA VAL A 209 -11.05 0.21 -3.67
C VAL A 209 -11.38 -0.93 -4.63
N ALA A 210 -10.68 -1.02 -5.77
CA ALA A 210 -10.92 -2.03 -6.79
C ALA A 210 -10.78 -3.46 -6.26
N HIS A 211 -11.45 -4.42 -6.90
CA HIS A 211 -11.38 -5.84 -6.58
C HIS A 211 -11.81 -6.20 -5.14
N ASN A 212 -12.66 -5.40 -4.50
CA ASN A 212 -13.30 -5.75 -3.24
C ASN A 212 -14.67 -6.38 -3.50
N LEU A 213 -14.70 -7.69 -3.79
CA LEU A 213 -15.91 -8.40 -4.22
C LEU A 213 -17.03 -8.39 -3.17
N ALA A 214 -16.69 -8.24 -1.88
CA ALA A 214 -17.66 -8.16 -0.79
C ALA A 214 -18.47 -6.85 -0.82
N MET A 215 -18.06 -5.84 -1.59
CA MET A 215 -18.80 -4.57 -1.70
C MET A 215 -20.20 -4.72 -2.32
N ARG A 216 -20.46 -5.83 -3.02
CA ARG A 216 -21.81 -6.16 -3.49
C ARG A 216 -22.83 -6.36 -2.35
N GLU A 217 -22.34 -6.62 -1.14
CA GLU A 217 -23.13 -6.87 0.06
C GLU A 217 -23.38 -5.58 0.87
N ASP A 218 -22.93 -4.42 0.38
CA ASP A 218 -23.22 -3.13 1.00
C ASP A 218 -24.71 -2.81 0.93
N LEU A 219 -25.37 -2.75 2.08
CA LEU A 219 -26.78 -2.40 2.19
C LEU A 219 -27.01 -0.88 2.10
N HIS A 220 -25.96 -0.07 2.30
CA HIS A 220 -26.06 1.39 2.43
C HIS A 220 -24.94 2.13 1.70
N PRO A 221 -24.75 1.89 0.39
CA PRO A 221 -23.65 2.51 -0.36
C PRO A 221 -23.75 4.04 -0.44
N GLU A 222 -24.94 4.60 -0.30
CA GLU A 222 -25.17 6.04 -0.24
C GLU A 222 -24.35 6.72 0.86
N ARG A 223 -24.11 6.01 1.98
CA ARG A 223 -23.41 6.59 3.15
C ARG A 223 -21.98 6.98 2.82
N TRP A 224 -21.25 6.11 2.13
CA TRP A 224 -19.84 6.38 1.82
C TRP A 224 -19.67 7.13 0.51
N ILE A 225 -20.53 6.90 -0.48
CA ILE A 225 -20.49 7.61 -1.77
C ILE A 225 -20.78 9.11 -1.58
N LEU A 226 -21.79 9.47 -0.79
CA LEU A 226 -22.13 10.86 -0.52
C LEU A 226 -21.17 11.54 0.47
N ALA A 227 -20.41 10.76 1.23
CA ALA A 227 -19.40 11.25 2.17
C ALA A 227 -17.98 11.28 1.58
N LEU A 228 -17.82 11.06 0.28
CA LEU A 228 -16.53 11.20 -0.39
C LEU A 228 -16.00 12.64 -0.22
N PRO A 229 -14.70 12.83 0.07
CA PRO A 229 -14.12 14.16 0.18
C PRO A 229 -14.34 14.99 -1.09
N SER A 230 -14.71 16.26 -0.95
CA SER A 230 -15.00 17.12 -2.10
C SER A 230 -13.76 17.39 -2.98
N ASP A 231 -12.56 17.22 -2.43
CA ASP A 231 -11.29 17.34 -3.15
C ASP A 231 -10.82 16.00 -3.79
N LEU A 232 -11.63 14.93 -3.74
CA LEU A 232 -11.33 13.64 -4.36
C LEU A 232 -11.33 13.73 -5.89
N VAL A 233 -10.20 13.45 -6.53
CA VAL A 233 -10.01 13.56 -7.98
C VAL A 233 -10.20 12.22 -8.68
N GLU A 234 -9.83 11.13 -8.02
CA GLU A 234 -9.88 9.78 -8.61
C GLU A 234 -10.48 8.77 -7.63
N LEU A 235 -11.45 8.00 -8.11
CA LEU A 235 -12.05 6.86 -7.44
C LEU A 235 -11.97 5.63 -8.34
N ASN A 236 -11.35 4.56 -7.86
CA ASN A 236 -11.35 3.28 -8.56
C ASN A 236 -12.17 2.24 -7.80
N VAL A 237 -13.30 1.83 -8.38
CA VAL A 237 -14.25 0.82 -7.90
C VAL A 237 -14.38 -0.35 -8.89
N SER A 238 -13.35 -0.56 -9.72
CA SER A 238 -13.36 -1.60 -10.74
C SER A 238 -13.42 -2.99 -10.12
N MET A 239 -14.16 -3.91 -10.75
CA MET A 239 -14.24 -5.32 -10.34
C MET A 239 -14.71 -5.53 -8.89
N CYS A 240 -15.62 -4.69 -8.37
CA CYS A 240 -16.18 -4.82 -7.03
C CYS A 240 -17.52 -5.57 -6.98
N GLN A 241 -18.02 -6.06 -8.13
CA GLN A 241 -19.35 -6.67 -8.28
C GLN A 241 -20.48 -5.73 -7.81
N LEU A 242 -20.35 -4.43 -8.07
CA LEU A 242 -21.34 -3.46 -7.62
C LEU A 242 -22.70 -3.70 -8.30
N PRO A 243 -23.80 -3.76 -7.54
CA PRO A 243 -25.16 -3.81 -8.07
C PRO A 243 -25.52 -2.60 -8.92
N VAL A 244 -26.57 -2.75 -9.75
CA VAL A 244 -27.07 -1.68 -10.64
C VAL A 244 -27.38 -0.36 -9.90
N SER A 245 -27.79 -0.43 -8.64
CA SER A 245 -28.13 0.74 -7.80
C SER A 245 -26.96 1.67 -7.53
N PHE A 246 -25.71 1.20 -7.64
CA PHE A 246 -24.52 2.04 -7.46
C PHE A 246 -24.30 3.03 -8.61
N GLY A 247 -24.76 2.69 -9.82
CA GLY A 247 -24.53 3.52 -11.01
C GLY A 247 -24.99 4.97 -10.84
N PRO A 248 -26.28 5.21 -10.50
CA PRO A 248 -26.79 6.56 -10.25
C PRO A 248 -26.07 7.29 -9.10
N LEU A 249 -25.70 6.59 -8.03
CA LEU A 249 -24.98 7.18 -6.89
C LEU A 249 -23.59 7.68 -7.30
N LEU A 250 -22.86 6.90 -8.10
CA LEU A 250 -21.54 7.27 -8.61
C LEU A 250 -21.62 8.46 -9.58
N LEU A 251 -22.64 8.52 -10.43
CA LEU A 251 -22.88 9.69 -11.31
C LEU A 251 -23.16 10.95 -10.48
N CYS A 252 -24.04 10.85 -9.49
CA CYS A 252 -24.34 11.96 -8.57
C CYS A 252 -23.08 12.45 -7.83
N ALA A 253 -22.26 11.53 -7.30
CA ALA A 253 -20.99 11.90 -6.67
C ALA A 253 -20.03 12.60 -7.62
N ARG A 254 -19.95 12.14 -8.88
CA ARG A 254 -19.15 12.81 -9.92
C ARG A 254 -19.66 14.22 -10.21
N GLU A 255 -20.96 14.40 -10.41
CA GLU A 255 -21.58 15.70 -10.67
C GLU A 255 -21.36 16.68 -9.51
N ASN A 256 -21.57 16.24 -8.28
CA ASN A 256 -21.35 17.05 -7.08
C ASN A 256 -19.88 17.49 -6.92
N SER A 257 -18.93 16.67 -7.35
CA SER A 257 -17.50 17.04 -7.34
C SER A 257 -17.15 18.16 -8.32
N GLY A 258 -17.85 18.22 -9.48
CA GLY A 258 -17.62 19.22 -10.53
C GLY A 258 -18.15 20.61 -10.16
N GLN A 259 -19.15 20.68 -9.29
CA GLN A 259 -19.72 21.94 -8.80
C GLN A 259 -18.86 22.62 -7.73
N HIS A 260 -17.74 22.01 -7.31
CA HIS A 260 -16.96 22.52 -6.19
C HIS A 260 -16.12 23.77 -6.57
N PRO A 261 -16.26 24.90 -5.86
CA PRO A 261 -15.67 26.19 -6.24
C PRO A 261 -14.13 26.21 -6.25
N ARG A 262 -13.48 25.22 -5.62
CA ARG A 262 -12.01 25.12 -5.55
C ARG A 262 -11.36 24.46 -6.75
N ARG A 263 -12.10 24.05 -7.78
CA ARG A 263 -11.55 23.40 -8.99
C ARG A 263 -11.60 24.34 -10.20
N PRO A 264 -10.66 25.30 -10.30
CA PRO A 264 -10.53 26.09 -11.52
C PRO A 264 -10.20 25.15 -12.69
N GLY A 265 -11.00 25.21 -13.75
CA GLY A 265 -10.88 24.32 -14.91
C GLY A 265 -11.80 23.11 -14.90
N GLY A 266 -12.75 23.01 -13.97
CA GLY A 266 -13.84 22.03 -14.05
C GLY A 266 -13.36 20.57 -13.98
N MET A 267 -12.30 20.26 -13.22
CA MET A 267 -11.85 18.87 -13.08
C MET A 267 -12.88 18.04 -12.30
N TRP A 268 -13.60 17.17 -13.00
CA TRP A 268 -14.56 16.22 -12.43
C TRP A 268 -13.84 15.06 -11.72
N LEU A 269 -14.51 14.42 -10.75
CA LEU A 269 -14.08 13.14 -10.18
C LEU A 269 -14.05 12.07 -11.29
N GLN A 270 -12.87 11.51 -11.53
CA GLN A 270 -12.67 10.38 -12.43
C GLN A 270 -13.05 9.08 -11.72
N ILE A 271 -13.98 8.32 -12.29
CA ILE A 271 -14.48 7.07 -11.68
C ILE A 271 -14.19 5.89 -12.59
N TRP A 272 -13.32 4.99 -12.13
CA TRP A 272 -13.01 3.73 -12.80
C TRP A 272 -13.93 2.63 -12.28
N ALA A 273 -14.91 2.21 -13.08
CA ALA A 273 -15.92 1.23 -12.69
C ALA A 273 -15.94 -0.04 -13.56
N ARG A 274 -14.86 -0.33 -14.29
CA ARG A 274 -14.80 -1.47 -15.22
C ARG A 274 -14.95 -2.80 -14.48
N GLY A 275 -15.69 -3.74 -15.06
CA GLY A 275 -15.87 -5.08 -14.49
C GLY A 275 -16.96 -5.21 -13.42
N ASN A 276 -17.77 -4.16 -13.21
CA ASN A 276 -19.03 -4.25 -12.46
C ASN A 276 -20.15 -4.60 -13.43
N PHE A 277 -20.36 -5.89 -13.68
CA PHE A 277 -21.21 -6.38 -14.78
C PHE A 277 -22.70 -6.03 -14.65
N GLU A 278 -23.18 -5.67 -13.45
CA GLU A 278 -24.56 -5.23 -13.24
C GLU A 278 -24.78 -3.74 -13.54
N ILE A 279 -23.71 -2.94 -13.58
CA ILE A 279 -23.79 -1.53 -14.01
C ILE A 279 -23.76 -1.50 -15.53
N SER A 280 -24.74 -0.83 -16.14
CA SER A 280 -24.83 -0.75 -17.60
C SER A 280 -23.57 -0.13 -18.21
N ASN A 281 -23.16 -0.63 -19.39
CA ASN A 281 -22.00 -0.10 -20.11
C ASN A 281 -22.15 1.39 -20.48
N GLU A 282 -23.37 1.91 -20.55
CA GLU A 282 -23.65 3.33 -20.76
C GLU A 282 -23.24 4.15 -19.53
N VAL A 283 -23.65 3.72 -18.33
CA VAL A 283 -23.26 4.37 -17.08
C VAL A 283 -21.75 4.29 -16.90
N VAL A 284 -21.13 3.13 -17.14
CA VAL A 284 -19.67 2.98 -17.05
C VAL A 284 -18.94 3.93 -18.01
N ARG A 285 -19.43 4.11 -19.24
CA ARG A 285 -18.86 5.08 -20.20
C ARG A 285 -19.02 6.52 -19.71
N ALA A 286 -20.18 6.89 -19.18
CA ALA A 286 -20.42 8.21 -18.62
C ALA A 286 -19.50 8.52 -17.42
N LEU A 287 -19.16 7.50 -16.60
CA LEU A 287 -18.25 7.63 -15.46
C LEU A 287 -16.79 7.85 -15.86
N VAL A 288 -16.37 7.39 -17.03
CA VAL A 288 -14.98 7.48 -17.52
C VAL A 288 -14.77 8.69 -18.42
N ASN A 289 -15.78 9.12 -19.18
CA ASN A 289 -15.62 10.14 -20.22
C ASN A 289 -14.80 11.36 -19.75
N GLU A 290 -13.65 11.54 -20.39
CA GLU A 290 -12.71 12.66 -20.20
C GLU A 290 -13.08 13.89 -21.05
N ASN A 291 -14.08 13.75 -21.93
CA ASN A 291 -14.47 14.77 -22.92
C ASN A 291 -15.56 15.75 -22.44
N VAL A 292 -15.71 15.93 -21.12
CA VAL A 292 -16.56 16.96 -20.48
C VAL A 292 -15.71 17.72 -19.48
#